data_AF-A0A832V1J5-F1
#
_entry.id   AF-A0A832V1J5-F1
#
_cell.length_a   1.000
_cell.length_b   1.000
_cell.length_c   1.000
_cell.angle_alpha   90.00
_cell.angle_beta   90.00
_cell.angle_gamma   90.00
#
_symmetry.space_group_name_H-M   'P 1'
#
loop_
_entity.id
_entity.type
_entity.pdbx_description
1 polymer ?
#
loop_
_entity_poly.entity_id
_entity_poly.type
_entity_poly.pdbx_seq_one_letter_code
_entity_poly.pdbx_strand_id
1 'polypeptide(L)'
;MITRLKLKNWRSHHESEFKFAKGVNVLIGIMGSGKSSVMDALCYALFGTFPSLQQRKLKLDDILRDKPNQATSASVELDFVKDEAVYTVYREIALEKGTRNVELRKNGELLEAENSQAVTEYVEKILHLDYDIFSRAVYAEQNQLDYFLELPKGQRMAQIDSLLKIDRYEDARKTVTSLANKIDAERETKELDSKALFSSADESTIARLAAEISDTQKEAARLEAEHINVEKLLEQTRESLEKARLSRESKAEIERLESESRGLESTLEILDHELKLISKKLAENNTEGVEAEKEALGHLVEKFGTSKGLSIKLKK
;
A
#
# COMPACT_ATOMS: atom_id res chain seq x y z
N MET A 1 25.22 30.68 43.20
CA MET A 1 25.10 31.64 44.31
C MET A 1 24.72 32.98 43.75
N ILE A 2 23.63 33.59 44.23
CA ILE A 2 23.26 34.96 43.85
C ILE A 2 24.17 35.96 44.57
N THR A 3 24.61 37.00 43.88
CA THR A 3 25.61 37.97 44.38
C THR A 3 25.13 39.42 44.33
N ARG A 4 24.38 39.80 43.29
CA ARG A 4 23.82 41.15 43.17
C ARG A 4 22.45 41.11 42.50
N LEU A 5 21.55 41.98 42.94
CA LEU A 5 20.28 42.26 42.28
C LEU A 5 20.09 43.76 42.19
N LYS A 6 19.95 44.30 40.98
CA LYS A 6 19.65 45.71 40.74
C LYS A 6 18.26 45.84 40.14
N LEU A 7 17.45 46.71 40.73
CA LEU A 7 16.07 46.99 40.36
C LEU A 7 15.96 48.44 39.93
N LYS A 8 15.23 48.69 38.84
CA LYS A 8 14.85 50.04 38.41
C LYS A 8 13.37 50.07 38.08
N ASN A 9 12.65 51.04 38.65
CA ASN A 9 11.21 51.24 38.49
C ASN A 9 10.35 49.98 38.72
N TRP A 10 10.78 49.11 39.64
CA TRP A 10 10.14 47.84 39.94
C TRP A 10 9.23 47.98 41.17
N ARG A 11 7.91 48.08 40.96
CA ARG A 11 6.90 48.32 42.01
C ARG A 11 7.29 49.50 42.92
N SER A 12 7.58 49.24 44.20
CA SER A 12 7.98 50.26 45.18
C SER A 12 9.42 50.75 45.00
N HIS A 13 10.26 50.05 44.22
CA HIS A 13 11.67 50.35 44.03
C HIS A 13 11.87 51.30 42.84
N HIS A 14 12.26 52.55 43.11
CA HIS A 14 12.70 53.48 42.05
C HIS A 14 14.04 53.03 41.48
N GLU A 15 15.04 52.93 42.35
CA GLU A 15 16.34 52.33 42.05
C GLU A 15 16.82 51.68 43.35
N SER A 16 17.17 50.40 43.28
CA SER A 16 17.61 49.65 44.46
C SER A 16 18.65 48.63 44.03
N GLU A 17 19.71 48.49 44.83
CA GLU A 17 20.76 47.50 44.61
C GLU A 17 20.92 46.68 45.89
N PHE A 18 20.86 45.36 45.75
CA PHE A 18 21.04 44.40 46.82
C PHE A 18 22.30 43.59 46.53
N LYS A 19 23.18 43.48 47.53
CA LYS A 19 24.38 42.63 47.47
C LYS A 19 24.19 41.47 48.43
N PHE A 20 24.39 40.26 47.92
CA PHE A 20 24.19 39.02 48.66
C PHE A 20 25.54 38.39 48.97
N ALA A 21 25.70 37.93 50.22
CA ALA A 21 26.89 37.22 50.68
C ALA A 21 26.59 35.73 50.87
N LYS A 22 27.65 34.92 51.05
CA LYS A 22 27.49 33.51 51.42
C LYS A 22 26.87 33.44 52.82
N GLY A 23 26.01 32.45 53.04
CA GLY A 23 25.31 32.25 54.32
C GLY A 23 23.91 32.84 54.33
N VAL A 24 23.46 33.27 55.51
CA VAL A 24 22.10 33.76 55.72
C VAL A 24 22.03 35.25 55.42
N ASN A 25 21.20 35.62 54.45
CA ASN A 25 20.90 37.01 54.10
C ASN A 25 19.47 37.32 54.57
N VAL A 26 19.28 38.40 55.32
CA VAL A 26 17.96 38.77 55.87
C VAL A 26 17.52 40.11 55.31
N LEU A 27 16.36 40.15 54.65
CA LEU A 27 15.72 41.38 54.18
C LEU A 27 14.71 41.85 55.22
N ILE A 28 15.03 42.92 55.95
CA ILE A 28 14.20 43.48 57.03
C ILE A 28 13.53 44.77 56.55
N GLY A 29 12.25 44.95 56.90
CA GLY A 29 11.52 46.18 56.59
C GLY A 29 10.04 46.06 56.97
N ILE A 30 9.36 47.20 57.07
CA ILE A 30 7.93 47.28 57.38
C ILE A 30 7.06 46.58 56.33
N MET A 31 5.83 46.19 56.66
CA MET A 31 4.89 45.68 55.65
C MET A 31 4.71 46.71 54.53
N GLY A 32 4.67 46.25 53.27
CA GLY A 32 4.60 47.13 52.11
C GLY A 32 5.93 47.77 51.68
N SER A 33 7.06 47.52 52.36
CA SER A 33 8.38 48.08 51.99
C SER A 33 8.99 47.51 50.71
N GLY A 34 8.31 46.61 49.99
CA GLY A 34 8.80 45.99 48.77
C GLY A 34 9.57 44.69 48.92
N LYS A 35 9.71 44.11 50.12
CA LYS A 35 10.48 42.86 50.34
C LYS A 35 10.06 41.72 49.41
N SER A 36 8.76 41.42 49.33
CA SER A 36 8.26 40.37 48.42
C SER A 36 8.47 40.72 46.95
N SER A 37 8.45 42.03 46.61
CA SER A 37 8.77 42.50 45.26
C SER A 37 10.21 42.24 44.86
N VAL A 38 11.15 42.23 45.82
CA VAL A 38 12.55 41.84 45.59
C VAL A 38 12.64 40.36 45.21
N MET A 39 11.88 39.50 45.90
CA MET A 39 11.81 38.07 45.57
C MET A 39 11.16 37.84 44.20
N ASP A 40 10.06 38.54 43.89
CA ASP A 40 9.44 38.50 42.57
C ASP A 40 10.41 38.94 41.46
N ALA A 41 11.23 39.96 41.72
CA ALA A 41 12.24 40.42 40.76
C ALA A 41 13.33 39.37 40.51
N LEU A 42 13.77 38.68 41.55
CA LEU A 42 14.75 37.60 41.45
C LEU A 42 14.20 36.44 40.59
N CYS A 43 12.97 36.02 40.87
CA CYS A 43 12.27 35.02 40.05
C CYS A 43 12.16 35.48 38.59
N TYR A 44 11.73 36.72 38.37
CA TYR A 44 11.56 37.28 37.03
C TYR A 44 12.89 37.37 36.28
N ALA A 45 13.98 37.78 36.94
CA ALA A 45 15.30 37.84 36.33
C ALA A 45 15.74 36.46 35.81
N LEU A 46 15.61 35.42 36.64
CA LEU A 46 16.01 34.07 36.25
C LEU A 46 15.10 33.47 35.18
N PHE A 47 13.79 33.50 35.40
CA PHE A 47 12.85 32.66 34.66
C PHE A 47 11.91 33.44 33.73
N GLY A 48 11.93 34.78 33.77
CA GLY A 48 10.97 35.62 33.05
C GLY A 48 9.55 35.56 33.62
N THR A 49 9.37 34.93 34.79
CA THR A 49 8.08 34.80 35.48
C THR A 49 8.27 34.75 37.00
N PHE A 50 7.17 34.88 37.73
CA PHE A 50 7.08 34.79 39.19
C PHE A 50 5.65 34.41 39.57
N PRO A 51 5.37 34.01 40.84
CA PRO A 51 4.14 33.28 41.17
C PRO A 51 2.85 34.00 40.77
N SER A 52 2.77 35.29 41.08
CA SER A 52 1.58 36.11 40.80
C SER A 52 1.38 36.36 39.30
N LEU A 53 2.46 36.34 38.49
CA LEU A 53 2.39 36.45 37.03
C LEU A 53 1.94 35.13 36.39
N GLN A 54 2.49 33.99 36.84
CA GLN A 54 2.14 32.67 36.33
C GLN A 54 0.67 32.33 36.64
N GLN A 55 0.18 32.70 37.82
CA GLN A 55 -1.23 32.56 38.21
C GLN A 55 -2.16 33.57 37.53
N ARG A 56 -1.64 34.44 36.65
CA ARG A 56 -2.37 35.51 35.96
C ARG A 56 -3.12 36.46 36.90
N LYS A 57 -2.67 36.56 38.16
CA LYS A 57 -3.19 37.52 39.14
C LYS A 57 -2.71 38.94 38.87
N LEU A 58 -1.57 39.07 38.22
CA LEU A 58 -0.97 40.32 37.78
C LEU A 58 -0.58 40.24 36.32
N LYS A 59 -0.55 41.40 35.65
CA LYS A 59 0.05 41.60 34.33
C LYS A 59 1.46 42.15 34.47
N LEU A 60 2.24 42.09 33.40
CA LEU A 60 3.58 42.69 33.37
C LEU A 60 3.52 44.20 33.61
N ASP A 61 2.49 44.88 33.11
CA ASP A 61 2.32 46.33 33.29
C ASP A 61 2.12 46.72 34.77
N ASP A 62 1.50 45.85 35.57
CA ASP A 62 1.26 46.07 37.01
C ASP A 62 2.55 46.04 37.85
N ILE A 63 3.67 45.64 37.24
CA ILE A 63 4.99 45.60 37.86
C ILE A 63 5.66 46.98 37.81
N LEU A 64 5.34 47.78 36.78
CA LEU A 64 5.95 49.09 36.63
C LEU A 64 5.55 49.97 37.81
N ARG A 65 6.53 50.72 38.32
CA ARG A 65 6.31 51.67 39.42
C ARG A 65 5.25 52.71 39.02
N ASP A 66 4.20 52.80 39.81
CA ASP A 66 3.05 53.68 39.55
C ASP A 66 3.20 55.08 40.19
N LYS A 67 3.95 55.20 41.28
CA LYS A 67 4.13 56.47 42.03
C LYS A 67 5.59 56.90 42.08
N PRO A 68 5.93 58.21 42.00
CA PRO A 68 5.01 59.35 41.92
C PRO A 68 4.37 59.55 40.53
N ASN A 69 5.00 59.04 39.47
CA ASN A 69 4.46 58.98 38.11
C ASN A 69 4.62 57.55 37.61
N GLN A 70 3.73 57.12 36.70
CA GLN A 70 3.81 55.83 36.05
C GLN A 70 5.10 55.72 35.24
N ALA A 71 5.93 54.74 35.56
CA ALA A 71 7.14 54.44 34.81
C ALA A 71 6.79 53.88 33.42
N THR A 72 7.58 54.24 32.42
CA THR A 72 7.44 53.73 31.04
C THR A 72 8.23 52.45 30.81
N SER A 73 9.24 52.18 31.64
CA SER A 73 9.95 50.91 31.69
C SER A 73 10.43 50.56 33.10
N ALA A 74 10.60 49.26 33.35
CA ALA A 74 11.19 48.69 34.55
C ALA A 74 12.25 47.66 34.15
N SER A 75 13.35 47.60 34.90
CA SER A 75 14.40 46.61 34.63
C SER A 75 14.88 45.91 35.88
N VAL A 76 15.30 44.67 35.67
CA VAL A 76 15.97 43.84 36.65
C VAL A 76 17.29 43.33 36.09
N GLU A 77 18.33 43.41 36.90
CA GLU A 77 19.65 42.88 36.59
C GLU A 77 20.10 42.00 37.76
N LEU A 78 20.41 40.74 37.49
CA LEU A 78 20.77 39.75 38.49
C LEU A 78 22.13 39.15 38.16
N ASP A 79 23.05 39.21 39.11
CA ASP A 79 24.33 38.53 39.04
C ASP A 79 24.35 37.29 39.92
N PHE A 80 24.79 36.17 39.36
CA PHE A 80 25.03 34.94 40.10
C PHE A 80 26.31 34.24 39.64
N VAL A 81 26.92 33.50 40.56
CA VAL A 81 28.11 32.69 40.31
C VAL A 81 27.74 31.22 40.29
N LYS A 82 28.18 30.50 39.26
CA LYS A 82 27.99 29.05 39.12
C LYS A 82 29.25 28.48 38.47
N ASP A 83 29.82 27.44 39.09
CA ASP A 83 31.01 26.73 38.62
C ASP A 83 32.16 27.68 38.22
N GLU A 84 32.48 28.61 39.13
CA GLU A 84 33.52 29.65 39.00
C GLU A 84 33.27 30.73 37.91
N ALA A 85 32.20 30.61 37.12
CA ALA A 85 31.79 31.64 36.17
C ALA A 85 30.76 32.61 36.77
N VAL A 86 30.88 33.89 36.40
CA VAL A 86 29.93 34.95 36.74
C VAL A 86 28.93 35.09 35.61
N TYR A 87 27.64 35.07 35.95
CA TYR A 87 26.55 35.26 35.02
C TYR A 87 25.77 36.50 35.39
N THR A 88 25.41 37.29 34.38
CA THR A 88 24.54 38.47 34.53
C THR A 88 23.33 38.30 33.63
N VAL A 89 22.15 38.37 34.23
CA VAL A 89 20.88 38.33 33.52
C VAL A 89 20.22 39.70 33.61
N TYR A 90 19.90 40.29 32.47
CA TYR A 90 19.19 41.56 32.38
C TYR A 90 17.84 41.33 31.70
N ARG A 91 16.76 41.87 32.28
CA ARG A 91 15.43 41.90 31.67
C ARG A 91 14.80 43.26 31.86
N GLU A 92 14.25 43.81 30.78
CA GLU A 92 13.50 45.06 30.77
C GLU A 92 12.07 44.86 30.27
N ILE A 93 11.14 45.42 31.03
CA ILE A 93 9.72 45.50 30.70
C ILE A 93 9.43 46.92 30.23
N ALA A 94 8.76 47.06 29.11
CA ALA A 94 8.22 48.34 28.63
C ALA A 94 6.70 48.33 28.71
N LEU A 95 6.13 49.45 29.16
CA LEU A 95 4.69 49.65 29.30
C LEU A 95 3.97 49.31 27.98
N GLU A 96 2.90 48.51 28.05
CA GLU A 96 2.07 48.04 26.92
C GLU A 96 2.81 47.20 25.87
N LYS A 97 4.11 46.93 26.07
CA LYS A 97 4.97 46.20 25.13
C LYS A 97 5.52 44.91 25.72
N GLY A 98 5.36 44.70 27.02
CA GLY A 98 5.89 43.53 27.72
C GLY A 98 7.42 43.54 27.77
N THR A 99 8.03 42.36 27.78
CA THR A 99 9.48 42.19 27.83
C THR A 99 10.11 42.64 26.51
N ARG A 100 11.07 43.58 26.55
CA ARG A 100 11.69 44.16 25.36
C ARG A 100 13.17 43.84 25.23
N ASN A 101 13.96 44.18 26.25
CA ASN A 101 15.40 43.97 26.24
C ASN A 101 15.72 42.84 27.21
N VAL A 102 16.37 41.80 26.70
CA VAL A 102 16.81 40.66 27.51
C VAL A 102 18.22 40.32 27.11
N GLU A 103 19.09 40.11 28.09
CA GLU A 103 20.47 39.69 27.87
C GLU A 103 20.89 38.67 28.92
N LEU A 104 21.68 37.69 28.49
CA LEU A 104 22.45 36.80 29.35
C LEU A 104 23.92 36.95 28.99
N ARG A 105 24.74 37.25 30.01
CA ARG A 105 26.19 37.36 29.86
C ARG A 105 26.90 36.35 30.76
N LYS A 106 28.03 35.83 30.31
CA LYS A 106 28.96 34.98 31.08
C LYS A 106 30.32 35.62 31.08
N ASN A 107 30.85 35.92 32.27
CA ASN A 107 32.13 36.61 32.47
C ASN A 107 32.23 37.93 31.67
N GLY A 108 31.11 38.61 31.47
CA GLY A 108 31.01 39.84 30.69
C GLY A 108 30.76 39.66 29.19
N GLU A 109 30.95 38.45 28.64
CA GLU A 109 30.66 38.13 27.25
C GLU A 109 29.18 37.80 27.03
N LEU A 110 28.60 38.29 25.93
CA LEU A 110 27.20 38.06 25.60
C LEU A 110 27.00 36.61 25.13
N LEU A 111 26.13 35.87 25.83
CA LEU A 111 25.75 34.50 25.45
C LEU A 111 24.48 34.47 24.61
N GLU A 112 23.48 35.25 25.01
CA GLU A 112 22.17 35.29 24.35
C GLU A 112 21.50 36.64 24.61
N ALA A 113 20.76 37.15 23.62
CA ALA A 113 20.07 38.43 23.70
C ALA A 113 18.76 38.42 22.91
N GLU A 114 17.90 39.41 23.17
CA GLU A 114 16.64 39.68 22.46
C GLU A 114 15.53 38.63 22.67
N ASN A 115 15.85 37.34 22.68
CA ASN A 115 14.88 36.27 22.88
C ASN A 115 14.74 35.92 24.38
N SER A 116 13.66 36.41 24.98
CA SER A 116 13.33 36.16 26.39
C SER A 116 13.22 34.67 26.75
N GLN A 117 12.72 33.83 25.84
CA GLN A 117 12.53 32.40 26.08
C GLN A 117 13.86 31.66 25.98
N ALA A 118 14.67 31.95 24.97
CA ALA A 118 16.02 31.37 24.82
C ALA A 118 16.90 31.69 26.03
N VAL A 119 16.86 32.94 26.53
CA VAL A 119 17.58 33.32 27.76
C VAL A 119 17.11 32.51 28.96
N THR A 120 15.80 32.32 29.13
CA THR A 120 15.28 31.44 30.19
C THR A 120 15.81 30.02 30.04
N GLU A 121 15.75 29.42 28.86
CA GLU A 121 16.26 28.05 28.62
C GLU A 121 17.75 27.92 28.92
N TYR A 122 18.57 28.92 28.58
CA TYR A 122 19.99 28.93 28.97
C TYR A 122 20.17 29.01 30.49
N VAL A 123 19.44 29.88 31.17
CA VAL A 123 19.49 29.99 32.64
C VAL A 123 19.09 28.67 33.29
N GLU A 124 18.01 28.04 32.82
CA GLU A 124 17.56 26.73 33.33
C GLU A 124 18.60 25.63 33.10
N LYS A 125 19.28 25.64 31.95
CA LYS A 125 20.39 24.71 31.65
C LYS A 125 21.59 24.95 32.56
N ILE A 126 21.97 26.21 32.83
CA ILE A 126 23.10 26.57 33.70
C ILE A 126 22.82 26.18 35.15
N LEU A 127 21.59 26.40 35.62
CA LEU A 127 21.19 26.10 37.00
C LEU A 127 20.75 24.64 37.19
N HIS A 128 20.54 23.90 36.11
CA HIS A 128 19.88 22.59 36.09
C HIS A 128 18.53 22.62 36.83
N LEU A 129 17.80 23.73 36.68
CA LEU A 129 16.63 24.05 37.47
C LEU A 129 15.66 24.85 36.61
N ASP A 130 14.45 24.33 36.42
CA ASP A 130 13.36 25.09 35.82
C ASP A 130 12.59 25.88 36.88
N TYR A 131 11.75 26.81 36.43
CA TYR A 131 10.93 27.63 37.34
C TYR A 131 10.06 26.78 38.26
N ASP A 132 9.54 25.66 37.76
CA ASP A 132 8.62 24.78 38.47
C ASP A 132 9.33 24.06 39.63
N ILE A 133 10.56 23.57 39.44
CA ILE A 133 11.36 23.06 40.56
C ILE A 133 11.77 24.21 41.48
N PHE A 134 12.25 25.34 40.94
CA PHE A 134 12.70 26.47 41.75
C PHE A 134 11.62 26.96 42.71
N SER A 135 10.40 27.18 42.20
CA SER A 135 9.25 27.69 42.97
C SER A 135 8.75 26.74 44.05
N ARG A 136 9.11 25.46 44.00
CA ARG A 136 8.68 24.47 45.00
C ARG A 136 9.81 24.00 45.93
N ALA A 137 11.06 23.98 45.45
CA ALA A 137 12.20 23.42 46.20
C ALA A 137 13.15 24.48 46.75
N VAL A 138 13.26 25.65 46.10
CA VAL A 138 14.24 26.70 46.47
C VAL A 138 13.54 27.92 47.04
N TYR A 139 12.40 28.30 46.46
CA TYR A 139 11.57 29.39 46.92
C TYR A 139 10.41 28.86 47.76
N ALA A 140 10.35 29.25 49.02
CA ALA A 140 9.21 28.98 49.88
C ALA A 140 8.29 30.22 49.85
N GLU A 141 7.15 30.11 49.17
CA GLU A 141 6.16 31.18 49.18
C GLU A 141 5.62 31.42 50.60
N GLN A 142 5.21 32.66 50.86
CA GLN A 142 4.59 33.02 52.12
C GLN A 142 3.35 32.14 52.37
N ASN A 143 3.26 31.52 53.54
CA ASN A 143 2.21 30.59 53.99
C ASN A 143 2.17 29.23 53.25
N GLN A 144 3.09 28.96 52.31
CA GLN A 144 3.10 27.68 51.57
C GLN A 144 3.55 26.50 52.44
N LEU A 145 4.45 26.76 53.40
CA LEU A 145 4.88 25.75 54.38
C LEU A 145 3.74 25.38 55.33
N ASP A 146 2.99 26.36 55.82
CA ASP A 146 1.82 26.14 56.67
C ASP A 146 0.75 25.34 55.91
N TYR A 147 0.47 25.74 54.67
CA TYR A 147 -0.41 24.98 53.76
C TYR A 147 0.05 23.52 53.59
N PHE A 148 1.34 23.29 53.35
CA PHE A 148 1.87 21.93 53.19
C PHE A 148 1.70 21.05 54.45
N LEU A 149 1.84 21.65 55.64
CA LEU A 149 1.62 20.96 56.92
C LEU A 149 0.14 20.62 57.13
N GLU A 150 -0.77 21.48 56.70
CA GLU A 150 -2.23 21.30 56.81
C GLU A 150 -2.81 20.29 55.80
N LEU A 151 -2.08 19.95 54.73
CA LEU A 151 -2.56 19.01 53.72
C LEU A 151 -2.80 17.59 54.26
N PRO A 152 -3.92 16.93 53.88
CA PRO A 152 -4.13 15.50 54.12
C PRO A 152 -3.02 14.64 53.49
N LYS A 153 -2.74 13.47 54.08
CA LYS A 153 -1.64 12.56 53.67
C LYS A 153 -1.56 12.33 52.16
N GLY A 154 -2.70 12.07 51.50
CA GLY A 154 -2.74 11.82 50.05
C GLY A 154 -2.36 13.04 49.20
N GLN A 155 -2.85 14.22 49.56
CA GLN A 155 -2.53 15.46 48.86
C GLN A 155 -1.08 15.90 49.11
N ARG A 156 -0.58 15.68 50.33
CA ARG A 156 0.82 15.92 50.67
C ARG A 156 1.75 15.01 49.88
N MET A 157 1.40 13.73 49.72
CA MET A 157 2.19 12.80 48.89
C MET A 157 2.21 13.25 47.43
N ALA A 158 1.07 13.71 46.89
CA ALA A 158 1.03 14.25 45.53
C ALA A 158 1.93 15.51 45.36
N GLN A 159 2.02 16.38 46.37
CA GLN A 159 2.96 17.50 46.36
C GLN A 159 4.42 17.04 46.39
N ILE A 160 4.75 15.98 47.14
CA ILE A 160 6.08 15.37 47.15
C ILE A 160 6.39 14.72 45.81
N ASP A 161 5.45 13.99 45.22
CA ASP A 161 5.62 13.36 43.91
C ASP A 161 5.83 14.42 42.82
N SER A 162 5.13 15.55 42.90
CA SER A 162 5.30 16.70 42.02
C SER A 162 6.66 17.39 42.22
N LEU A 163 7.11 17.56 43.47
CA LEU A 163 8.46 18.05 43.79
C LEU A 163 9.56 17.17 43.17
N LEU A 164 9.37 15.85 43.24
CA LEU A 164 10.30 14.85 42.70
C LEU A 164 10.10 14.57 41.20
N LYS A 165 9.12 15.21 40.56
CA LYS A 165 8.73 14.99 39.15
C LYS A 165 8.38 13.52 38.83
N ILE A 166 7.87 12.78 39.81
CA ILE A 166 7.43 11.38 39.66
C ILE A 166 6.09 11.32 38.91
N ASP A 167 5.30 12.38 39.00
CA ASP A 167 4.06 12.59 38.25
C ASP A 167 4.21 12.36 36.73
N ARG A 168 5.32 12.81 36.14
CA ARG A 168 5.61 12.58 34.70
C ARG A 168 5.75 11.11 34.34
N TYR A 169 6.27 10.29 35.26
CA TYR A 169 6.39 8.85 35.06
C TYR A 169 5.04 8.15 35.21
N GLU A 170 4.18 8.62 36.12
CA GLU A 170 2.81 8.13 36.24
C GLU A 170 1.98 8.47 35.00
N ASP A 171 2.13 9.66 34.41
CA ASP A 171 1.44 10.02 33.18
C ASP A 171 1.94 9.22 31.97
N ALA A 172 3.25 8.99 31.87
CA ALA A 172 3.82 8.08 30.87
C ALA A 172 3.26 6.66 31.05
N ARG A 173 3.22 6.15 32.28
CA ARG A 173 2.65 4.84 32.61
C ARG A 173 1.18 4.73 32.17
N LYS A 174 0.33 5.70 32.54
CA LYS A 174 -1.08 5.73 32.11
C LYS A 174 -1.23 5.69 30.60
N THR A 175 -0.39 6.45 29.89
CA THR A 175 -0.39 6.51 28.42
C THR A 175 -0.03 5.16 27.81
N VAL A 176 1.05 4.53 28.31
CA VAL A 176 1.49 3.20 27.85
C VAL A 176 0.43 2.14 28.15
N THR A 177 -0.17 2.15 29.34
CA THR A 177 -1.24 1.21 29.70
C THR A 177 -2.48 1.41 28.81
N SER A 178 -2.89 2.64 28.54
CA SER A 178 -4.00 2.92 27.62
C SER A 178 -3.72 2.41 26.21
N LEU A 179 -2.50 2.59 25.71
CA LEU A 179 -2.08 2.10 24.41
C LEU A 179 -2.05 0.57 24.35
N ALA A 180 -1.50 -0.08 25.38
CA ALA A 180 -1.47 -1.54 25.49
C ALA A 180 -2.88 -2.12 25.43
N ASN A 181 -3.81 -1.57 26.22
CA ASN A 181 -5.21 -2.01 26.23
C ASN A 181 -5.89 -1.84 24.86
N LYS A 182 -5.56 -0.79 24.10
CA LYS A 182 -6.08 -0.60 22.74
C LYS A 182 -5.55 -1.65 21.77
N ILE A 183 -4.25 -1.96 21.85
CA ILE A 183 -3.61 -2.98 21.00
C ILE A 183 -4.21 -4.36 21.31
N ASP A 184 -4.40 -4.69 22.59
CA ASP A 184 -5.02 -5.95 22.98
C ASP A 184 -6.46 -6.07 22.46
N ALA A 185 -7.26 -5.01 22.54
CA ALA A 185 -8.61 -4.99 21.99
C ALA A 185 -8.62 -5.18 20.45
N GLU A 186 -7.72 -4.49 19.72
CA GLU A 186 -7.60 -4.68 18.27
C GLU A 186 -7.17 -6.10 17.90
N ARG A 187 -6.27 -6.70 18.68
CA ARG A 187 -5.83 -8.09 18.49
C ARG A 187 -7.00 -9.05 18.68
N GLU A 188 -7.77 -8.90 19.76
CA GLU A 188 -8.93 -9.75 20.03
C GLU A 188 -9.96 -9.65 18.89
N THR A 189 -10.22 -8.44 18.41
CA THR A 189 -11.15 -8.20 17.29
C THR A 189 -10.67 -8.92 16.02
N LYS A 190 -9.39 -8.79 15.67
CA LYS A 190 -8.80 -9.47 14.50
C LYS A 190 -8.78 -10.99 14.65
N GLU A 191 -8.57 -11.52 15.85
CA GLU A 191 -8.65 -12.96 16.10
C GLU A 191 -10.08 -13.49 15.93
N LEU A 192 -11.09 -12.72 16.34
CA LEU A 192 -12.50 -13.04 16.10
C LEU A 192 -12.86 -12.99 14.61
N ASP A 193 -12.44 -11.95 13.89
CA ASP A 193 -12.65 -11.82 12.44
C ASP A 193 -11.98 -12.96 11.67
N SER A 194 -10.75 -13.31 12.06
CA SER A 194 -10.01 -14.46 11.52
C SER A 194 -10.79 -15.76 11.74
N LYS A 195 -11.21 -16.04 12.99
CA LYS A 195 -12.02 -17.22 13.30
C LYS A 195 -13.35 -17.25 12.52
N ALA A 196 -14.01 -16.10 12.35
CA ALA A 196 -15.24 -16.00 11.57
C ALA A 196 -14.98 -16.32 10.09
N LEU A 197 -13.92 -15.77 9.48
CA LEU A 197 -13.51 -16.05 8.11
C LEU A 197 -13.17 -17.54 7.92
N PHE A 198 -12.41 -18.15 8.83
CA PHE A 198 -12.05 -19.56 8.74
C PHE A 198 -13.21 -20.50 9.04
N SER A 199 -14.20 -20.10 9.84
CA SER A 199 -15.43 -20.88 10.04
C SER A 199 -16.36 -20.88 8.83
N SER A 200 -16.25 -19.87 7.95
CA SER A 200 -17.02 -19.79 6.70
C SER A 200 -16.44 -20.66 5.56
N ALA A 201 -15.19 -21.08 5.69
CA ALA A 201 -14.57 -22.11 4.85
C ALA A 201 -14.92 -23.49 5.41
N ASP A 202 -16.22 -23.80 5.37
CA ASP A 202 -16.76 -25.05 5.86
C ASP A 202 -16.08 -26.20 5.10
N GLU A 203 -15.39 -27.08 5.84
CA GLU A 203 -14.67 -28.24 5.29
C GLU A 203 -15.61 -29.10 4.41
N SER A 204 -16.91 -29.06 4.73
CA SER A 204 -18.02 -29.64 3.97
C SER A 204 -18.20 -29.02 2.57
N THR A 205 -18.01 -27.71 2.42
CA THR A 205 -18.14 -26.99 1.15
C THR A 205 -16.95 -27.28 0.26
N ILE A 206 -15.74 -27.35 0.83
CA ILE A 206 -14.53 -27.74 0.11
C ILE A 206 -14.65 -29.19 -0.38
N ALA A 207 -15.11 -30.11 0.47
CA ALA A 207 -15.32 -31.50 0.10
C ALA A 207 -16.41 -31.66 -1.00
N ARG A 208 -17.51 -30.90 -0.92
CA ARG A 208 -18.57 -30.92 -1.93
C ARG A 208 -18.08 -30.40 -3.29
N LEU A 209 -17.36 -29.29 -3.31
CA LEU A 209 -16.80 -28.72 -4.54
C LEU A 209 -15.73 -29.65 -5.15
N ALA A 210 -14.91 -30.29 -4.32
CA ALA A 210 -13.94 -31.28 -4.80
C ALA A 210 -14.62 -32.49 -5.45
N ALA A 211 -15.75 -32.97 -4.89
CA ALA A 211 -16.54 -34.04 -5.48
C ALA A 211 -17.18 -33.61 -6.82
N GLU A 212 -17.80 -32.41 -6.87
CA GLU A 212 -18.36 -31.85 -8.11
C GLU A 212 -17.31 -31.71 -9.22
N ILE A 213 -16.09 -31.25 -8.90
CA ILE A 213 -14.98 -31.16 -9.85
C ILE A 213 -14.59 -32.55 -10.35
N SER A 214 -14.47 -33.54 -9.45
CA SER A 214 -14.11 -34.91 -9.85
C SER A 214 -15.14 -35.55 -10.76
N ASP A 215 -16.43 -35.35 -10.50
CA ASP A 215 -17.50 -35.92 -11.32
C ASP A 215 -17.59 -35.22 -12.68
N THR A 216 -17.43 -33.89 -12.70
CA THR A 216 -17.37 -33.12 -13.96
C THR A 216 -16.19 -33.54 -14.83
N GLN A 217 -15.02 -33.81 -14.22
CA GLN A 217 -13.84 -34.31 -14.95
C GLN A 217 -14.05 -35.70 -15.55
N LYS A 218 -14.72 -36.61 -14.82
CA LYS A 218 -15.06 -37.94 -15.34
C LYS A 218 -16.02 -37.84 -16.52
N GLU A 219 -17.02 -36.97 -16.42
CA GLU A 219 -18.00 -36.80 -17.49
C GLU A 219 -17.37 -36.14 -18.73
N ALA A 220 -16.47 -35.18 -18.54
CA ALA A 220 -15.67 -34.61 -19.63
C ALA A 220 -14.82 -35.67 -20.34
N ALA A 221 -14.12 -36.53 -19.59
CA ALA A 221 -13.32 -37.62 -20.16
C ALA A 221 -14.19 -38.65 -20.90
N ARG A 222 -15.41 -38.94 -20.40
CA ARG A 222 -16.37 -39.83 -21.06
C ARG A 222 -16.83 -39.24 -22.40
N LEU A 223 -17.18 -37.96 -22.41
CA LEU A 223 -17.61 -37.24 -23.62
C LEU A 223 -16.47 -37.12 -24.65
N GLU A 224 -15.23 -36.91 -24.22
CA GLU A 224 -14.05 -36.93 -25.11
C GLU A 224 -13.87 -38.31 -25.77
N ALA A 225 -13.99 -39.39 -25.00
CA ALA A 225 -13.90 -40.75 -25.55
C ALA A 225 -15.05 -41.06 -26.54
N GLU A 226 -16.27 -40.62 -26.24
CA GLU A 226 -17.40 -40.72 -27.17
C GLU A 226 -17.17 -39.90 -28.44
N HIS A 227 -16.65 -38.68 -28.33
CA HIS A 227 -16.32 -37.84 -29.48
C HIS A 227 -15.30 -38.51 -30.41
N ILE A 228 -14.21 -39.06 -29.85
CA ILE A 228 -13.18 -39.77 -30.63
C ILE A 228 -13.77 -40.99 -31.36
N ASN A 229 -14.66 -41.74 -30.70
CA ASN A 229 -15.31 -42.89 -31.33
C ASN A 229 -16.25 -42.48 -32.46
N VAL A 230 -17.04 -41.41 -32.26
CA VAL A 230 -17.93 -40.87 -33.29
C VAL A 230 -17.13 -40.36 -34.48
N GLU A 231 -16.03 -39.65 -34.24
CA GLU A 231 -15.15 -39.12 -35.29
C GLU A 231 -14.52 -40.25 -36.11
N LYS A 232 -14.06 -41.32 -35.46
CA LYS A 232 -13.55 -42.52 -36.14
C LYS A 232 -14.62 -43.21 -36.98
N LEU A 233 -15.84 -43.34 -36.45
CA LEU A 233 -16.95 -43.96 -37.18
C LEU A 233 -17.36 -43.11 -38.39
N LEU A 234 -17.33 -41.79 -38.25
CA LEU A 234 -17.63 -40.85 -39.31
C LEU A 234 -16.60 -40.94 -40.44
N GLU A 235 -15.31 -41.09 -40.11
CA GLU A 235 -14.26 -41.30 -41.11
C GLU A 235 -14.41 -42.63 -41.85
N GLN A 236 -14.68 -43.73 -41.13
CA GLN A 236 -14.96 -45.03 -41.74
C GLN A 236 -16.19 -44.97 -42.68
N THR A 237 -17.22 -44.23 -42.27
CA THR A 237 -18.42 -44.05 -43.08
C THR A 237 -18.11 -43.26 -44.35
N ARG A 238 -17.32 -42.19 -44.26
CA ARG A 238 -16.86 -41.42 -45.44
C ARG A 238 -16.05 -42.28 -46.41
N GLU A 239 -15.11 -43.08 -45.91
CA GLU A 239 -14.33 -44.00 -46.76
C GLU A 239 -15.23 -45.01 -47.46
N SER A 240 -16.22 -45.56 -46.76
CA SER A 240 -17.17 -46.52 -47.34
C SER A 240 -18.05 -45.89 -48.41
N LEU A 241 -18.47 -44.64 -48.21
CA LEU A 241 -19.26 -43.87 -49.16
C LEU A 241 -18.47 -43.58 -50.43
N GLU A 242 -17.20 -43.20 -50.29
CA GLU A 242 -16.32 -42.92 -51.43
C GLU A 242 -16.05 -44.19 -52.25
N LYS A 243 -15.80 -45.33 -51.58
CA LYS A 243 -15.70 -46.64 -52.26
C LYS A 243 -16.97 -47.00 -53.00
N ALA A 244 -18.14 -46.78 -52.39
CA ALA A 244 -19.43 -47.05 -53.03
C ALA A 244 -19.66 -46.14 -54.25
N ARG A 245 -19.24 -44.87 -54.16
CA ARG A 245 -19.30 -43.92 -55.28
C ARG A 245 -18.42 -44.37 -56.45
N LEU A 246 -17.15 -44.68 -56.20
CA LEU A 246 -16.22 -45.17 -57.22
C LEU A 246 -16.71 -46.46 -57.88
N SER A 247 -17.26 -47.39 -57.09
CA SER A 247 -17.84 -48.63 -57.63
C SER A 247 -19.05 -48.35 -58.52
N ARG A 248 -19.88 -47.37 -58.18
CA ARG A 248 -21.03 -46.97 -59.00
C ARG A 248 -20.62 -46.30 -60.30
N GLU A 249 -19.60 -45.44 -60.28
CA GLU A 249 -19.01 -44.82 -61.47
C GLU A 249 -18.40 -45.87 -62.40
N SER A 250 -17.62 -46.81 -61.84
CA SER A 250 -17.05 -47.93 -62.61
C SER A 250 -18.14 -48.82 -63.23
N LYS A 251 -19.21 -49.10 -62.49
CA LYS A 251 -20.33 -49.91 -63.00
C LYS A 251 -21.07 -49.21 -64.15
N ALA A 252 -21.27 -47.89 -64.05
CA ALA A 252 -21.86 -47.10 -65.12
C ALA A 252 -20.98 -47.10 -66.38
N GLU A 253 -19.65 -47.04 -66.23
CA GLU A 253 -18.72 -47.11 -67.36
C GLU A 253 -18.70 -48.51 -68.01
N ILE A 254 -18.78 -49.58 -67.21
CA ILE A 254 -18.94 -50.95 -67.72
C ILE A 254 -20.24 -51.07 -68.53
N GLU A 255 -21.37 -50.59 -67.99
CA GLU A 255 -22.66 -50.62 -68.72
C GLU A 255 -22.59 -49.83 -70.04
N ARG A 256 -21.87 -48.71 -70.07
CA ARG A 256 -21.62 -47.91 -71.28
C ARG A 256 -20.80 -48.68 -72.31
N LEU A 257 -19.68 -49.27 -71.90
CA LEU A 257 -18.81 -50.08 -72.74
C LEU A 257 -19.51 -51.35 -73.26
N GLU A 258 -20.35 -51.99 -72.43
CA GLU A 258 -21.17 -53.13 -72.85
C GLU A 258 -22.23 -52.73 -73.90
N SER A 259 -22.81 -51.53 -73.76
CA SER A 259 -23.71 -50.98 -74.79
C SER A 259 -22.97 -50.69 -76.09
N GLU A 260 -21.77 -50.10 -76.03
CA GLU A 260 -20.93 -49.85 -77.21
C GLU A 260 -20.51 -51.16 -77.88
N SER A 261 -20.11 -52.17 -77.09
CA SER A 261 -19.74 -53.50 -77.59
C SER A 261 -20.91 -54.20 -78.28
N ARG A 262 -22.12 -54.15 -77.70
CA ARG A 262 -23.33 -54.69 -78.35
C ARG A 262 -23.69 -53.96 -79.65
N GLY A 263 -23.49 -52.64 -79.68
CA GLY A 263 -23.63 -51.84 -80.90
C GLY A 263 -22.66 -52.28 -81.98
N LEU A 264 -21.38 -52.45 -81.63
CA LEU A 264 -20.34 -52.94 -82.53
C LEU A 264 -20.62 -54.38 -83.01
N GLU A 265 -21.04 -55.28 -82.13
CA GLU A 265 -21.44 -56.64 -82.50
C GLU A 265 -22.60 -56.64 -83.50
N SER A 266 -23.63 -55.82 -83.27
CA SER A 266 -24.73 -55.68 -84.23
C SER A 266 -24.26 -55.14 -85.58
N THR A 267 -23.34 -54.17 -85.61
CA THR A 267 -22.76 -53.70 -86.87
C THR A 267 -21.92 -54.77 -87.57
N LEU A 268 -21.23 -55.63 -86.83
CA LEU A 268 -20.48 -56.75 -87.38
C LEU A 268 -21.41 -57.82 -87.95
N GLU A 269 -22.54 -58.10 -87.30
CA GLU A 269 -23.56 -59.03 -87.82
C GLU A 269 -24.21 -58.49 -89.11
N ILE A 270 -24.48 -57.18 -89.17
CA ILE A 270 -24.98 -56.53 -90.38
C ILE A 270 -23.95 -56.63 -91.51
N LEU A 271 -22.67 -56.32 -91.24
CA LEU A 271 -21.60 -56.45 -92.23
C LEU A 271 -21.38 -57.91 -92.67
N ASP A 272 -21.48 -58.89 -91.76
CA ASP A 272 -21.38 -60.31 -92.10
C ASP A 272 -22.56 -60.76 -92.97
N HIS A 273 -23.76 -60.24 -92.70
CA HIS A 273 -24.93 -60.50 -93.52
C HIS A 273 -24.81 -59.85 -94.92
N GLU A 274 -24.31 -58.62 -94.99
CA GLU A 274 -24.00 -57.93 -96.25
C GLU A 274 -22.91 -58.66 -97.05
N LEU A 275 -21.84 -59.13 -96.39
CA LEU A 275 -20.80 -59.95 -97.01
C LEU A 275 -21.36 -61.28 -97.53
N LYS A 276 -22.26 -61.94 -96.78
CA LYS A 276 -22.95 -63.15 -97.25
C LYS A 276 -23.82 -62.86 -98.47
N LEU A 277 -24.55 -61.75 -98.49
CA LEU A 277 -25.36 -61.32 -99.64
C LEU A 277 -24.49 -60.98 -100.85
N ILE A 278 -23.36 -60.30 -100.66
CA ILE A 278 -22.40 -59.99 -101.73
C ILE A 278 -21.76 -61.28 -102.25
N SER A 279 -21.34 -62.20 -101.37
CA SER A 279 -20.77 -63.49 -101.77
C SER A 279 -21.78 -64.36 -102.52
N LYS A 280 -23.06 -64.32 -102.13
CA LYS A 280 -24.15 -65.00 -102.84
C LYS A 280 -24.44 -64.36 -104.20
N LYS A 281 -24.45 -63.02 -104.27
CA LYS A 281 -24.58 -62.29 -105.55
C LYS A 281 -23.40 -62.54 -106.49
N LEU A 282 -22.18 -62.67 -105.97
CA LEU A 282 -21.00 -63.05 -106.75
C LEU A 282 -21.09 -64.48 -107.29
N ALA A 283 -21.59 -65.41 -106.47
CA ALA A 283 -21.81 -66.80 -106.88
C ALA A 283 -22.92 -66.96 -107.94
N GLU A 284 -23.91 -66.06 -107.96
CA GLU A 284 -25.05 -66.13 -108.88
C GLU A 284 -24.84 -65.37 -110.20
N ASN A 285 -23.84 -64.48 -110.34
CA ASN A 285 -23.79 -63.52 -111.46
C ASN A 285 -22.52 -63.47 -112.31
N ASN A 286 -21.60 -64.45 -112.29
CA ASN A 286 -20.56 -64.50 -113.32
C ASN A 286 -19.99 -65.89 -113.59
N THR A 287 -20.45 -66.49 -114.69
CA THR A 287 -20.04 -67.81 -115.20
C THR A 287 -18.72 -67.83 -115.99
N GLU A 288 -17.79 -66.87 -115.81
CA GLU A 288 -16.56 -66.86 -116.65
C GLU A 288 -15.28 -66.22 -116.05
N GLY A 289 -15.10 -66.15 -114.72
CA GLY A 289 -13.92 -65.48 -114.12
C GLY A 289 -13.29 -66.15 -112.89
N VAL A 290 -13.48 -67.46 -112.70
CA VAL A 290 -13.27 -68.15 -111.41
C VAL A 290 -11.79 -68.31 -110.98
N GLU A 291 -10.80 -68.05 -111.84
CA GLU A 291 -9.39 -68.20 -111.45
C GLU A 291 -8.71 -66.92 -110.95
N ALA A 292 -9.18 -65.72 -111.33
CA ALA A 292 -8.54 -64.46 -110.92
C ALA A 292 -9.04 -63.91 -109.57
N GLU A 293 -10.30 -64.18 -109.18
CA GLU A 293 -10.86 -63.66 -107.92
C GLU A 293 -10.54 -64.53 -106.69
N LYS A 294 -10.18 -65.81 -106.89
CA LYS A 294 -9.81 -66.72 -105.79
C LYS A 294 -8.49 -66.32 -105.13
N GLU A 295 -7.55 -65.75 -105.90
CA GLU A 295 -6.30 -65.18 -105.39
C GLU A 295 -6.53 -63.89 -104.58
N ALA A 296 -7.44 -63.02 -105.02
CA ALA A 296 -7.78 -61.79 -104.30
C ALA A 296 -8.47 -62.06 -102.96
N LEU A 297 -9.35 -63.06 -102.89
CA LEU A 297 -10.01 -63.51 -101.65
C LEU A 297 -9.03 -64.19 -100.68
N GLY A 298 -8.03 -64.92 -101.19
CA GLY A 298 -6.94 -65.46 -100.37
C GLY A 298 -6.16 -64.36 -99.64
N HIS A 299 -5.80 -63.30 -100.36
CA HIS A 299 -5.10 -62.15 -99.77
C HIS A 299 -5.94 -61.35 -98.78
N LEU A 300 -7.26 -61.25 -98.95
CA LEU A 300 -8.13 -60.56 -97.99
C LEU A 300 -8.32 -61.36 -96.69
N VAL A 301 -8.41 -62.70 -96.79
CA VAL A 301 -8.52 -63.58 -95.61
C VAL A 301 -7.21 -63.61 -94.82
N GLU A 302 -6.05 -63.51 -95.48
CA GLU A 302 -4.76 -63.32 -94.82
C GLU A 302 -4.63 -61.95 -94.14
N LYS A 303 -5.15 -60.89 -94.77
CA LYS A 303 -5.03 -59.51 -94.27
C LYS A 303 -6.02 -59.17 -93.15
N PHE A 304 -7.18 -59.83 -93.10
CA PHE A 304 -8.23 -59.55 -92.11
C PHE A 304 -8.52 -60.69 -91.12
N GLY A 305 -8.03 -61.91 -91.34
CA GLY A 305 -8.25 -63.03 -90.44
C GLY A 305 -9.72 -63.46 -90.34
N THR A 306 -9.97 -64.74 -90.06
CA THR A 306 -11.34 -65.24 -89.88
C THR A 306 -12.01 -64.56 -88.68
N SER A 307 -13.32 -64.27 -88.77
CA SER A 307 -14.07 -63.57 -87.69
C SER A 307 -13.96 -64.25 -86.32
N LYS A 308 -13.67 -65.56 -86.31
CA LYS A 308 -13.33 -66.34 -85.10
C LYS A 308 -12.03 -65.88 -84.42
N GLY A 309 -11.02 -65.43 -85.15
CA GLY A 309 -9.76 -64.94 -84.59
C GLY A 309 -9.88 -63.53 -83.97
N LEU A 310 -10.70 -62.66 -84.59
CA LEU A 310 -10.97 -61.31 -84.08
C LEU A 310 -11.83 -61.32 -82.80
N SER A 311 -12.80 -62.22 -82.71
CA SER A 311 -13.64 -62.39 -81.49
C SER A 311 -12.84 -62.87 -80.27
N ILE A 312 -11.72 -63.57 -80.45
CA ILE A 312 -10.87 -64.05 -79.35
C ILE A 312 -9.93 -62.93 -78.85
N LYS A 313 -9.52 -61.99 -79.71
CA LYS A 313 -8.67 -60.86 -79.32
C LYS A 313 -9.43 -59.75 -78.57
N LEU A 314 -10.73 -59.62 -78.78
CA LEU A 314 -11.59 -58.64 -78.08
C LEU A 314 -12.08 -59.11 -76.69
N LYS A 315 -11.89 -60.39 -76.33
CA LYS A 315 -12.27 -60.98 -75.03
C LYS A 315 -11.12 -61.09 -74.00
N LYS A 316 -9.98 -60.43 -74.25
CA LYS A 316 -8.87 -60.28 -73.29
C LYS A 316 -8.66 -58.81 -72.98
#